data_AF-A0A517JH18-F1
#
_entry.id   AF-A0A517JH18-F1
#
_cell.length_a   1.000
_cell.length_b   1.000
_cell.length_c   1.000
_cell.angle_alpha   90.00
_cell.angle_beta   90.00
_cell.angle_gamma   90.00
#
_symmetry.space_group_name_H-M   'P 1'
#
loop_
_entity.id
_entity.type
_entity.pdbx_description
1 polymer ?
#
loop_
_entity_poly.entity_id
_entity_poly.type
_entity_poly.pdbx_seq_one_letter_code
_entity_poly.pdbx_strand_id
1 'polypeptide(L)'
;MNELIKHHDFNVVTTQGSVVFEEYDELLSQAQNLAEHVKTVEVNEENIKEAKDLMAQMNKRVKSIEDTRKQVKKLLLEPYNSFESQVKTIKSVIDNAVSHIRNQERELVEQEREDKKQAIIEIFDKRIRHYDFEKVLGFSDFLKPQHLNKSYSMTKVEKDLVDWLEKSKRDLEVIYQSGDVDDLIIEYQNTQDLSMAFDIVNKRKERKKQIEQVKQQPKQNVHVFIVNNDKDARLTKLLLEQNNIEFTHEIK
;
A
#
# COMPACT_ATOMS: atom_id res chain seq x y z
N MET A 1 33.98 -21.54 -14.48
CA MET A 1 32.74 -20.73 -14.33
C MET A 1 32.20 -20.17 -15.66
N ASN A 2 33.00 -19.99 -16.72
CA ASN A 2 32.55 -19.46 -18.02
C ASN A 2 31.98 -20.48 -19.03
N GLU A 3 31.80 -21.76 -18.67
CA GLU A 3 31.27 -22.77 -19.59
C GLU A 3 29.73 -22.80 -19.67
N LEU A 4 29.04 -22.13 -18.74
CA LEU A 4 27.57 -22.18 -18.60
C LEU A 4 26.84 -21.17 -19.50
N ILE A 5 27.53 -20.16 -20.03
CA ILE A 5 26.95 -19.16 -20.94
C ILE A 5 27.60 -19.36 -22.31
N LYS A 6 27.12 -20.35 -23.05
CA LYS A 6 27.42 -20.45 -24.49
C LYS A 6 26.38 -19.63 -25.23
N HIS A 7 26.81 -18.58 -25.92
CA HIS A 7 25.95 -17.88 -26.87
C HIS A 7 25.51 -18.89 -27.93
N HIS A 8 24.21 -19.17 -27.97
CA HIS A 8 23.62 -20.07 -28.95
C HIS A 8 22.88 -19.22 -29.97
N ASP A 9 23.25 -19.35 -31.24
CA ASP A 9 22.51 -18.73 -32.33
C ASP A 9 21.21 -19.54 -32.52
N PHE A 10 20.07 -18.87 -32.36
CA PHE A 10 18.77 -19.51 -32.49
C PHE A 10 18.50 -19.85 -33.96
N ASN A 11 18.80 -21.07 -34.37
CA ASN A 11 18.47 -21.59 -35.71
C ASN A 11 16.98 -21.95 -35.79
N VAL A 12 16.12 -20.94 -35.92
CA VAL A 12 14.68 -21.15 -36.14
C VAL A 12 14.39 -21.14 -37.63
N VAL A 13 14.10 -22.31 -38.21
CA VAL A 13 13.66 -22.43 -39.60
C VAL A 13 12.14 -22.29 -39.63
N THR A 14 11.64 -21.19 -40.20
CA THR A 14 10.20 -20.97 -40.38
C THR A 14 9.79 -21.27 -41.81
N THR A 15 9.02 -22.33 -42.03
CA THR A 15 8.29 -22.55 -43.30
C THR A 15 6.93 -21.87 -43.21
N GLN A 16 6.62 -20.92 -44.10
CA GLN A 16 5.27 -20.36 -44.21
C GLN A 16 4.29 -21.49 -44.59
N GLY A 17 3.29 -21.75 -43.74
CA GLY A 17 2.24 -22.71 -44.06
C GLY A 17 1.39 -22.18 -45.21
N SER A 18 1.34 -22.93 -46.32
CA SER A 18 0.41 -22.66 -47.42
C SER A 18 -0.92 -23.37 -47.17
N VAL A 19 -2.03 -22.66 -47.33
CA VAL A 19 -3.37 -23.24 -47.30
C VAL A 19 -3.94 -23.13 -48.71
N VAL A 20 -4.11 -24.25 -49.38
CA VAL A 20 -4.78 -24.33 -50.68
C VAL A 20 -6.19 -24.83 -50.45
N PHE A 21 -7.19 -24.03 -50.84
CA PHE A 21 -8.60 -24.41 -50.76
C PHE A 21 -9.09 -24.82 -52.16
N GLU A 22 -8.80 -26.07 -52.54
CA GLU A 22 -9.03 -26.59 -53.90
C GLU A 22 -10.50 -26.57 -54.32
N GLU A 23 -11.42 -26.76 -53.36
CA GLU A 23 -12.88 -26.80 -53.59
C GLU A 23 -13.57 -25.43 -53.46
N TYR A 24 -12.81 -24.33 -53.36
CA TYR A 24 -13.38 -22.99 -53.13
C TYR A 24 -14.37 -22.59 -54.22
N ASP A 25 -14.01 -22.78 -55.49
CA ASP A 25 -14.82 -22.34 -56.63
C ASP A 25 -16.12 -23.15 -56.75
N GLU A 26 -16.07 -24.46 -56.47
CA GLU A 26 -17.25 -25.31 -56.49
C GLU A 26 -18.21 -24.99 -55.33
N LEU A 27 -17.67 -24.80 -54.12
CA LEU A 27 -18.48 -24.45 -52.95
C LEU A 27 -19.08 -23.04 -53.06
N LEU A 28 -18.37 -22.10 -53.67
CA LEU A 28 -18.86 -20.76 -53.97
C LEU A 28 -20.02 -20.81 -54.97
N SER A 29 -19.87 -21.59 -56.06
CA SER A 29 -20.93 -21.78 -57.05
C SER A 29 -22.19 -22.43 -56.45
N GLN A 30 -22.02 -23.47 -55.63
CA GLN A 30 -23.14 -24.09 -54.92
C GLN A 30 -23.83 -23.12 -53.96
N ALA A 31 -23.08 -22.29 -53.23
CA ALA A 31 -23.65 -21.29 -52.32
C ALA A 31 -24.41 -20.20 -53.08
N GLN A 32 -23.91 -19.75 -54.24
CA GLN A 32 -24.58 -18.78 -55.11
C GLN A 32 -25.88 -19.34 -55.69
N ASN A 33 -25.86 -20.55 -56.23
CA ASN A 33 -27.06 -21.22 -56.74
C ASN A 33 -28.12 -21.42 -55.64
N LEU A 34 -27.69 -21.79 -54.44
CA LEU A 34 -28.60 -21.93 -53.29
C LEU A 34 -29.20 -20.58 -52.88
N ALA A 35 -28.40 -19.51 -52.90
CA ALA A 35 -28.86 -18.15 -52.58
C ALA A 35 -29.85 -17.59 -53.62
N GLU A 36 -29.65 -17.88 -54.90
CA GLU A 36 -30.61 -17.53 -55.96
C GLU A 36 -31.90 -18.31 -55.83
N HIS A 37 -31.82 -19.61 -55.55
CA HIS A 37 -33.01 -20.45 -55.34
C HIS A 37 -33.83 -19.96 -54.15
N VAL A 38 -33.19 -19.60 -53.03
CA VAL A 38 -33.88 -19.05 -51.85
C VAL A 38 -34.56 -17.71 -52.13
N LYS A 39 -34.02 -16.86 -53.01
CA LYS A 39 -34.69 -15.60 -53.42
C LYS A 39 -35.99 -15.82 -54.19
N THR A 40 -36.15 -16.98 -54.83
CA THR A 40 -37.37 -17.33 -55.58
C THR A 40 -38.45 -18.01 -54.74
N VAL A 41 -38.19 -18.33 -53.47
CA VAL A 41 -39.15 -18.98 -52.57
C VAL A 41 -39.99 -17.91 -51.85
N GLU A 42 -41.27 -17.79 -52.20
CA GLU A 42 -42.24 -17.00 -51.44
C GLU A 42 -42.79 -17.80 -50.26
N VAL A 43 -42.62 -17.31 -49.04
CA VAL A 43 -43.04 -18.01 -47.81
C VAL A 43 -44.54 -17.77 -47.56
N ASN A 44 -45.33 -18.84 -47.48
CA ASN A 44 -46.77 -18.86 -47.20
C ASN A 44 -47.12 -19.93 -46.14
N GLU A 45 -48.35 -19.94 -45.62
CA GLU A 45 -48.71 -20.75 -44.44
C GLU A 45 -48.50 -22.27 -44.60
N GLU A 46 -48.51 -22.77 -45.84
CA GLU A 46 -48.31 -24.19 -46.15
C GLU A 46 -46.82 -24.59 -46.26
N ASN A 47 -45.92 -23.67 -46.61
CA ASN A 47 -44.50 -23.96 -46.89
C ASN A 47 -43.50 -23.48 -45.82
N ILE A 48 -43.97 -22.80 -44.76
CA ILE A 48 -43.14 -22.28 -43.65
C ILE A 48 -42.23 -23.36 -43.02
N LYS A 49 -42.69 -24.61 -42.96
CA LYS A 49 -41.90 -25.71 -42.38
C LYS A 49 -40.67 -26.04 -43.24
N GLU A 50 -40.86 -26.13 -44.56
CA GLU A 50 -39.78 -26.42 -45.51
C GLU A 50 -38.79 -25.25 -45.60
N ALA A 51 -39.27 -24.00 -45.56
CA ALA A 51 -38.43 -22.82 -45.52
C ALA A 51 -37.56 -22.77 -44.24
N LYS A 52 -38.10 -23.17 -43.09
CA LYS A 52 -37.34 -23.29 -41.83
C LYS A 52 -36.27 -24.39 -41.88
N ASP A 53 -36.59 -25.55 -42.47
CA ASP A 53 -35.63 -26.63 -42.65
C ASP A 53 -34.50 -26.24 -43.62
N LEU A 54 -34.81 -25.50 -44.69
CA LEU A 54 -33.82 -24.96 -45.62
C LEU A 54 -32.90 -23.94 -44.94
N MET A 55 -33.45 -23.02 -44.13
CA MET A 55 -32.66 -22.09 -43.31
C MET A 55 -31.75 -22.82 -42.33
N ALA A 56 -32.24 -23.88 -41.68
CA ALA A 56 -31.44 -24.68 -40.75
C ALA A 56 -30.27 -25.39 -41.47
N GLN A 57 -30.52 -25.93 -42.67
CA GLN A 57 -29.48 -26.54 -43.51
C GLN A 57 -28.41 -25.52 -43.95
N MET A 58 -28.81 -24.31 -44.34
CA MET A 58 -27.87 -23.23 -44.68
C MET A 58 -27.01 -22.84 -43.47
N ASN A 59 -27.64 -22.60 -42.32
CA ASN A 59 -26.92 -22.25 -41.10
C ASN A 59 -25.94 -23.35 -40.67
N LYS A 60 -26.30 -24.63 -40.89
CA LYS A 60 -25.41 -25.77 -40.65
C LYS A 60 -24.21 -25.80 -41.61
N ARG A 61 -24.41 -25.50 -42.90
CA ARG A 61 -23.32 -25.37 -43.88
C ARG A 61 -22.37 -24.21 -43.55
N VAL A 62 -22.91 -23.03 -43.22
CA VAL A 62 -22.11 -21.86 -42.78
C VAL A 62 -21.28 -22.21 -41.55
N LYS A 63 -21.89 -22.87 -40.57
CA LYS A 63 -21.19 -23.33 -39.36
C LYS A 63 -20.05 -24.29 -39.69
N SER A 64 -20.26 -25.23 -40.60
CA SER A 64 -19.22 -26.17 -41.04
C SER A 64 -18.01 -25.45 -41.65
N ILE A 65 -18.24 -24.44 -42.51
CA ILE A 65 -17.17 -23.66 -43.15
C ILE A 65 -16.38 -22.87 -42.09
N GLU A 66 -17.08 -22.23 -41.15
CA GLU A 66 -16.47 -21.50 -40.03
C GLU A 66 -15.68 -22.42 -39.11
N ASP A 67 -16.17 -23.63 -38.84
CA ASP A 67 -15.48 -24.61 -38.01
C ASP A 67 -14.22 -25.14 -38.72
N THR A 68 -14.26 -25.38 -40.03
CA THR A 68 -13.06 -25.71 -40.84
C THR A 68 -12.04 -24.57 -40.81
N ARG A 69 -12.46 -23.31 -40.98
CA ARG A 69 -11.59 -22.13 -40.87
C ARG A 69 -10.87 -22.09 -39.52
N LYS A 70 -11.60 -22.33 -38.42
CA LYS A 70 -11.04 -22.37 -37.06
C LYS A 70 -10.06 -23.54 -36.88
N GLN A 71 -10.36 -24.71 -37.42
CA GLN A 71 -9.47 -25.88 -37.37
C GLN A 71 -8.17 -25.62 -38.12
N VAL A 72 -8.23 -25.11 -39.35
CA VAL A 72 -7.04 -24.75 -40.14
C VAL A 72 -6.19 -23.71 -39.41
N LYS A 73 -6.81 -22.66 -38.84
CA LYS A 73 -6.11 -21.68 -38.01
C LYS A 73 -5.42 -22.33 -36.80
N LYS A 74 -6.08 -23.27 -36.14
CA LYS A 74 -5.52 -23.98 -34.99
C LYS A 74 -4.31 -24.84 -35.39
N LEU A 75 -4.39 -25.57 -36.50
CA LEU A 75 -3.30 -26.39 -37.02
C LEU A 75 -2.09 -25.55 -37.43
N LEU A 76 -2.30 -24.40 -38.08
CA LEU A 76 -1.21 -23.48 -38.43
C LEU A 76 -0.54 -22.84 -37.21
N LEU A 77 -1.32 -22.56 -36.16
CA LEU A 77 -0.80 -21.97 -34.92
C LEU A 77 -0.22 -23.01 -33.97
N GLU A 78 -0.49 -24.30 -34.14
CA GLU A 78 0.02 -25.35 -33.26
C GLU A 78 1.56 -25.42 -33.23
N PRO A 79 2.29 -25.39 -34.37
CA PRO A 79 3.75 -25.31 -34.37
C PRO A 79 4.27 -24.05 -33.67
N TYR A 80 3.59 -22.92 -33.87
CA TYR A 80 3.94 -21.65 -33.20
C TYR A 80 3.73 -21.74 -31.69
N ASN A 81 2.58 -22.26 -31.23
CA ASN A 81 2.27 -22.41 -29.81
C ASN A 81 3.24 -23.39 -29.12
N SER A 82 3.66 -24.46 -29.83
CA SER A 82 4.67 -25.39 -29.35
C SER A 82 6.03 -24.69 -29.18
N PHE A 83 6.47 -23.94 -30.18
CA PHE A 83 7.68 -23.12 -30.09
C PHE A 83 7.60 -22.09 -28.95
N GLU A 84 6.49 -21.35 -28.84
CA GLU A 84 6.25 -20.38 -27.77
C GLU A 84 6.33 -21.05 -26.38
N SER A 85 5.75 -22.24 -26.23
CA SER A 85 5.81 -23.02 -25.00
C SER A 85 7.24 -23.46 -24.65
N GLN A 86 8.01 -23.92 -25.65
CA GLN A 86 9.43 -24.27 -25.46
C GLN A 86 10.25 -23.05 -25.02
N VAL A 87 10.07 -21.90 -25.68
CA VAL A 87 10.75 -20.64 -25.32
C VAL A 87 10.36 -20.20 -23.90
N LYS A 88 9.08 -20.25 -23.54
CA LYS A 88 8.61 -19.93 -22.18
C LYS A 88 9.19 -20.86 -21.13
N THR A 89 9.32 -22.15 -21.44
CA THR A 89 9.92 -23.14 -20.54
C THR A 89 11.39 -22.82 -20.29
N ILE A 90 12.17 -22.58 -21.36
CA ILE A 90 13.58 -22.19 -21.25
C ILE A 90 13.72 -20.90 -20.44
N LYS A 91 12.91 -19.89 -20.75
CA LYS A 91 12.89 -18.63 -20.01
C LYS A 91 12.59 -18.85 -18.52
N SER A 92 11.58 -19.66 -18.20
CA SER A 92 11.20 -19.95 -16.82
C SER A 92 12.31 -20.64 -16.04
N VAL A 93 13.05 -21.58 -16.66
CA VAL A 93 14.20 -22.23 -16.02
C VAL A 93 15.28 -21.21 -15.67
N ILE A 94 15.60 -20.30 -16.59
CA ILE A 94 16.58 -19.23 -16.38
C ILE A 94 16.11 -18.26 -15.29
N ASP A 95 14.86 -17.80 -15.37
CA ASP A 95 14.28 -16.87 -14.38
C ASP A 95 14.28 -17.48 -12.97
N ASN A 96 14.01 -18.78 -12.84
CA ASN A 96 14.08 -19.50 -11.57
C ASN A 96 15.52 -19.60 -11.02
N ALA A 97 16.50 -19.86 -11.88
CA ALA A 97 17.91 -19.88 -11.45
C ALA A 97 18.37 -18.48 -10.98
N VAL A 98 17.98 -17.42 -11.71
CA VAL A 98 18.28 -16.04 -11.34
C VAL A 98 17.60 -15.64 -10.03
N SER A 99 16.34 -16.04 -9.82
CA SER A 99 15.62 -15.73 -8.58
C SER A 99 16.22 -16.46 -7.38
N HIS A 100 16.66 -17.71 -7.55
CA HIS A 100 17.36 -18.45 -6.52
C HIS A 100 18.64 -17.74 -6.06
N ILE A 101 19.48 -17.30 -6.99
CA ILE A 101 20.71 -16.56 -6.67
C ILE A 101 20.39 -15.23 -5.96
N ARG A 102 19.39 -14.49 -6.44
CA ARG A 102 18.97 -13.22 -5.80
C ARG A 102 18.46 -13.42 -4.38
N ASN A 103 17.75 -14.52 -4.12
CA ASN A 103 17.28 -14.82 -2.78
C ASN A 103 18.45 -15.18 -1.86
N GLN A 104 19.39 -15.99 -2.33
CA GLN A 104 20.61 -16.29 -1.57
C GLN A 104 21.43 -15.03 -1.27
N GLU A 105 21.57 -14.12 -2.24
CA GLU A 105 22.24 -12.82 -2.03
C GLU A 105 21.53 -11.99 -0.95
N ARG A 106 20.19 -11.93 -0.99
CA ARG A 106 19.41 -11.21 0.03
C ARG A 106 19.52 -11.84 1.41
N GLU A 107 19.45 -13.17 1.50
CA GLU A 107 19.60 -13.90 2.75
C GLU A 107 20.99 -13.67 3.37
N LEU A 108 22.04 -13.70 2.56
CA LEU A 108 23.40 -13.40 3.03
C LEU A 108 23.54 -11.95 3.50
N VAL A 109 22.96 -10.99 2.78
CA VAL A 109 23.00 -9.57 3.19
C VAL A 109 22.23 -9.36 4.50
N GLU A 110 21.08 -10.01 4.67
CA GLU A 110 20.30 -9.90 5.90
C GLU A 110 20.95 -10.62 7.07
N GLN A 111 21.61 -11.77 6.84
CA GLN A 111 22.45 -12.43 7.84
C GLN A 111 23.62 -11.55 8.27
N GLU A 112 24.39 -10.98 7.31
CA GLU A 112 25.46 -10.03 7.62
C GLU A 112 24.94 -8.84 8.43
N ARG A 113 23.71 -8.38 8.15
CA ARG A 113 23.07 -7.28 8.86
C ARG A 113 22.70 -7.65 10.30
N GLU A 114 22.12 -8.84 10.51
CA GLU A 114 21.73 -9.30 11.84
C GLU A 114 22.96 -9.66 12.69
N ASP A 115 23.97 -10.30 12.10
CA ASP A 115 25.26 -10.56 12.77
C ASP A 115 25.92 -9.26 13.23
N LYS A 116 25.90 -8.24 12.36
CA LYS A 116 26.42 -6.92 12.70
C LYS A 116 25.62 -6.28 13.82
N LYS A 117 24.29 -6.36 13.77
CA LYS A 117 23.41 -5.85 14.83
C LYS A 117 23.71 -6.53 16.15
N GLN A 118 23.88 -7.85 16.15
CA GLN A 118 24.22 -8.63 17.34
C GLN A 118 25.58 -8.22 17.92
N ALA A 119 26.58 -8.01 17.07
CA ALA A 119 27.88 -7.49 17.50
C ALA A 119 27.75 -6.08 18.13
N ILE A 120 26.91 -5.21 17.58
CA ILE A 120 26.66 -3.88 18.17
C ILE A 120 25.94 -4.02 19.52
N ILE A 121 24.95 -4.91 19.65
CA ILE A 121 24.26 -5.19 20.92
C ILE A 121 25.27 -5.62 21.99
N GLU A 122 26.18 -6.55 21.67
CA GLU A 122 27.19 -7.00 22.63
C GLU A 122 28.12 -5.87 23.09
N ILE A 123 28.52 -4.98 22.18
CA ILE A 123 29.36 -3.83 22.52
C ILE A 123 28.57 -2.82 23.35
N PHE A 124 27.31 -2.59 23.00
CA PHE A 124 26.39 -1.70 23.72
C PHE A 124 26.19 -2.19 25.15
N ASP A 125 25.79 -3.44 25.35
CA ASP A 125 25.52 -4.04 26.66
C ASP A 125 26.76 -4.02 27.56
N LYS A 126 27.95 -4.22 27.00
CA LYS A 126 29.21 -4.12 27.75
C LYS A 126 29.48 -2.69 28.21
N ARG A 127 29.23 -1.69 27.35
CA ARG A 127 29.55 -0.29 27.65
C ARG A 127 28.50 0.38 28.54
N ILE A 128 27.22 0.12 28.32
CA ILE A 128 26.14 0.80 29.05
C ILE A 128 26.08 0.47 30.54
N ARG A 129 26.51 -0.75 30.93
CA ARG A 129 26.62 -1.16 32.34
C ARG A 129 27.54 -0.28 33.19
N HIS A 130 28.42 0.50 32.56
CA HIS A 130 29.28 1.46 33.24
C HIS A 130 28.62 2.82 33.47
N TYR A 131 27.36 3.00 33.06
CA TYR A 131 26.62 4.24 33.17
C TYR A 131 25.38 4.06 34.04
N ASP A 132 25.10 5.06 34.88
CA ASP A 132 24.02 5.02 35.87
C ASP A 132 22.61 5.08 35.23
N PHE A 133 22.52 5.35 33.93
CA PHE A 133 21.27 5.48 33.17
C PHE A 133 20.94 4.26 32.30
N GLU A 134 21.57 3.11 32.53
CA GLU A 134 21.27 1.84 31.83
C GLU A 134 19.78 1.48 31.84
N LYS A 135 19.06 1.80 32.91
CA LYS A 135 17.62 1.53 33.04
C LYS A 135 16.73 2.54 32.33
N VAL A 136 17.30 3.64 31.84
CA VAL A 136 16.59 4.77 31.25
C VAL A 136 16.75 4.78 29.73
N LEU A 137 17.94 4.50 29.20
CA LEU A 137 18.17 4.46 27.75
C LEU A 137 18.59 3.05 27.32
N GLY A 138 17.98 2.56 26.24
CA GLY A 138 18.21 1.23 25.71
C GLY A 138 18.87 1.22 24.34
N PHE A 139 19.14 0.01 23.84
CA PHE A 139 19.74 -0.19 22.53
C PHE A 139 18.90 0.39 21.38
N SER A 140 17.57 0.37 21.50
CA SER A 140 16.65 0.96 20.53
C SER A 140 16.87 2.45 20.31
N ASP A 141 17.33 3.14 21.35
CA ASP A 141 17.50 4.60 21.33
C ASP A 141 18.80 4.96 20.62
N PHE A 142 19.82 4.11 20.72
CA PHE A 142 21.08 4.30 20.01
C PHE A 142 21.00 3.84 18.54
N LEU A 143 20.33 2.73 18.26
CA LEU A 143 20.38 2.08 16.95
C LEU A 143 19.73 2.91 15.84
N LYS A 144 20.55 3.44 14.94
CA LYS A 144 20.14 4.06 13.67
C LYS A 144 20.26 3.08 12.50
N PRO A 145 19.38 3.16 11.47
CA PRO A 145 19.46 2.30 10.29
C PRO A 145 20.82 2.33 9.59
N GLN A 146 21.48 3.48 9.59
CA GLN A 146 22.81 3.66 9.02
C GLN A 146 23.90 2.78 9.64
N HIS A 147 23.78 2.42 10.93
CA HIS A 147 24.77 1.57 11.60
C HIS A 147 24.73 0.13 11.07
N LEU A 148 23.61 -0.29 10.49
CA LEU A 148 23.44 -1.63 9.91
C LEU A 148 23.95 -1.71 8.46
N ASN A 149 24.21 -0.57 7.82
CA ASN A 149 24.70 -0.55 6.43
C ASN A 149 26.11 -1.16 6.32
N LYS A 150 26.37 -1.93 5.26
CA LYS A 150 27.69 -2.54 5.00
C LYS A 150 28.82 -1.51 4.87
N SER A 151 28.53 -0.33 4.33
CA SER A 151 29.48 0.76 4.18
C SER A 151 29.87 1.45 5.50
N TYR A 152 29.10 1.25 6.56
CA TYR A 152 29.34 1.85 7.86
C TYR A 152 30.23 0.92 8.69
N SER A 153 31.51 1.25 8.90
CA SER A 153 32.41 0.35 9.61
C SER A 153 32.05 0.22 11.10
N MET A 154 32.40 -0.91 11.72
CA MET A 154 32.17 -1.14 13.16
C MET A 154 32.86 -0.08 14.01
N THR A 155 34.06 0.35 13.63
CA THR A 155 34.81 1.43 14.30
C THR A 155 34.04 2.75 14.34
N LYS A 156 33.29 3.09 13.29
CA LYS A 156 32.45 4.29 13.29
C LYS A 156 31.25 4.12 14.22
N VAL A 157 30.62 2.94 14.24
CA VAL A 157 29.53 2.64 15.18
C VAL A 157 30.00 2.76 16.62
N GLU A 158 31.19 2.22 16.94
CA GLU A 158 31.77 2.33 18.27
C GLU A 158 32.05 3.77 18.68
N LYS A 159 32.55 4.60 17.75
CA LYS A 159 32.74 6.03 18.00
C LYS A 159 31.41 6.72 18.28
N ASP A 160 30.41 6.51 17.43
CA ASP A 160 29.08 7.10 17.62
C ASP A 160 28.45 6.65 18.94
N LEU A 161 28.68 5.39 19.34
CA LEU A 161 28.22 4.85 20.62
C LEU A 161 28.85 5.59 21.79
N VAL A 162 30.17 5.82 21.77
CA VAL A 162 30.85 6.59 22.81
C VAL A 162 30.34 8.03 22.85
N ASP A 163 30.27 8.69 21.69
CA ASP A 163 29.81 10.07 21.58
C ASP A 163 28.36 10.21 22.09
N TRP A 164 27.50 9.23 21.78
CA TRP A 164 26.12 9.17 22.26
C TRP A 164 26.05 8.94 23.77
N LEU A 165 26.80 7.96 24.31
CA LEU A 165 26.83 7.69 25.76
C LEU A 165 27.31 8.90 26.57
N GLU A 166 28.38 9.58 26.11
CA GLU A 166 28.88 10.78 26.76
C GLU A 166 27.90 11.96 26.69
N LYS A 167 27.25 12.15 25.54
CA LYS A 167 26.21 13.17 25.39
C LYS A 167 25.05 12.90 26.33
N SER A 168 24.51 11.68 26.31
CA SER A 168 23.38 11.27 27.15
C SER A 168 23.70 11.38 28.63
N LYS A 169 24.94 11.07 29.04
CA LYS A 169 25.39 11.31 30.42
C LYS A 169 25.25 12.78 30.81
N ARG A 170 25.81 13.69 30.01
CA ARG A 170 25.77 15.15 30.29
C ARG A 170 24.35 15.68 30.29
N ASP A 171 23.54 15.27 29.31
CA ASP A 171 22.15 15.71 29.20
C ASP A 171 21.33 15.25 30.41
N LEU A 172 21.49 14.00 30.83
CA LEU A 172 20.81 13.46 32.01
C LEU A 172 21.30 14.10 33.31
N GLU A 173 22.58 14.40 33.45
CA GLU A 173 23.10 15.17 34.60
C GLU A 173 22.41 16.55 34.72
N VAL A 174 22.18 17.25 33.60
CA VAL A 174 21.43 18.51 33.58
C VAL A 174 19.96 18.29 33.95
N ILE A 175 19.33 17.22 33.45
CA ILE A 175 17.95 16.88 33.79
C ILE A 175 17.82 16.55 35.28
N TYR A 176 18.73 15.77 35.86
CA TYR A 176 18.71 15.43 37.29
C TYR A 176 18.94 16.65 38.20
N GLN A 177 19.64 17.68 37.72
CA GLN A 177 19.77 18.96 38.42
C GLN A 177 18.52 19.86 38.29
N SER A 178 17.60 19.52 37.38
CA SER A 178 16.34 20.24 37.19
C SER A 178 15.25 19.71 38.12
N GLY A 179 14.26 20.55 38.45
CA GLY A 179 13.21 20.21 39.42
C GLY A 179 12.14 19.21 38.95
N ASP A 180 12.00 18.98 37.65
CA ASP A 180 10.93 18.14 37.07
C ASP A 180 11.53 16.96 36.29
N VAL A 181 12.33 16.17 36.99
CA VAL A 181 13.14 15.07 36.46
C VAL A 181 12.30 14.06 35.67
N ASP A 182 11.17 13.58 36.22
CA ASP A 182 10.39 12.49 35.63
C ASP A 182 9.80 12.87 34.26
N ASP A 183 9.15 14.04 34.16
CA ASP A 183 8.56 14.54 32.91
C ASP A 183 9.64 14.81 31.86
N LEU A 184 10.81 15.32 32.28
CA LEU A 184 11.92 15.61 31.38
C LEU A 184 12.63 14.36 30.87
N ILE A 185 12.79 13.33 31.70
CA ILE A 185 13.37 12.05 31.27
C ILE A 185 12.51 11.38 30.22
N ILE A 186 11.18 11.35 30.41
CA ILE A 186 10.25 10.74 29.45
C ILE A 186 10.32 11.46 28.10
N GLU A 187 10.30 12.80 28.11
CA GLU A 187 10.41 13.55 26.86
C GLU A 187 11.79 13.41 26.21
N TYR A 188 12.85 13.36 27.01
CA TYR A 188 14.20 13.14 26.52
C TYR A 188 14.39 11.75 25.90
N GLN A 189 13.77 10.70 26.42
CA GLN A 189 13.76 9.37 25.78
C GLN A 189 13.14 9.43 24.38
N ASN A 190 12.09 10.23 24.19
CA ASN A 190 11.40 10.35 22.92
C ASN A 190 12.15 11.21 21.90
N THR A 191 12.78 12.30 22.33
CA THR A 191 13.43 13.28 21.44
C THR A 191 14.93 13.07 21.28
N GLN A 192 15.59 12.48 22.29
CA GLN A 192 17.05 12.46 22.46
C GLN A 192 17.72 13.84 22.36
N ASP A 193 16.93 14.87 22.65
CA ASP A 193 17.31 16.28 22.56
C ASP A 193 16.82 17.02 23.80
N LEU A 194 17.80 17.51 24.57
CA LEU A 194 17.59 18.24 25.82
C LEU A 194 16.74 19.50 25.60
N SER A 195 17.05 20.29 24.57
CA SER A 195 16.36 21.55 24.28
C SER A 195 14.89 21.29 23.95
N MET A 196 14.62 20.29 23.12
CA MET A 196 13.25 19.92 22.77
C MET A 196 12.48 19.38 23.97
N ALA A 197 13.12 18.57 24.83
CA ALA A 197 12.49 18.05 26.04
C ALA A 197 12.06 19.19 26.99
N PHE A 198 12.96 20.14 27.27
CA PHE A 198 12.63 21.31 28.08
C PHE A 198 11.52 22.17 27.47
N ASP A 199 11.57 22.43 26.16
CA ASP A 199 10.53 23.20 25.47
C ASP A 199 9.15 22.54 25.57
N ILE A 200 9.08 21.21 25.41
CA ILE A 200 7.82 20.46 25.51
C ILE A 200 7.27 20.53 26.93
N VAL A 201 8.12 20.26 27.94
CA VAL A 201 7.71 20.30 29.35
C VAL A 201 7.27 21.71 29.76
N ASN A 202 8.00 22.74 29.35
CA ASN A 202 7.64 24.13 29.63
C ASN A 202 6.31 24.52 28.98
N LYS A 203 6.11 24.21 27.69
CA LYS A 203 4.82 24.45 27.00
C LYS A 203 3.67 23.69 27.67
N ARG A 204 3.89 22.47 28.16
CA ARG A 204 2.86 21.72 28.90
C ARG A 204 2.51 22.41 30.22
N LYS A 205 3.50 22.91 30.97
CA LYS A 205 3.25 23.67 32.20
C LYS A 205 2.48 24.96 31.94
N GLU A 206 2.82 25.69 30.89
CA GLU A 206 2.09 26.90 30.48
C GLU A 206 0.63 26.59 30.12
N ARG A 207 0.39 25.53 29.33
CA ARG A 207 -0.97 25.09 29.00
C ARG A 207 -1.75 24.65 30.24
N LYS A 208 -1.13 23.91 31.17
CA LYS A 208 -1.76 23.52 32.44
C LYS A 208 -2.20 24.75 33.23
N LYS A 209 -1.35 25.78 33.34
CA LYS A 209 -1.69 27.06 33.99
C LYS A 209 -2.85 27.78 33.31
N GLN A 210 -2.88 27.83 31.98
CA GLN A 210 -3.99 28.44 31.23
C GLN A 210 -5.31 27.70 31.44
N ILE A 211 -5.30 26.36 31.42
CA ILE A 211 -6.48 25.54 31.69
C ILE A 211 -7.00 25.76 33.12
N GLU A 212 -6.09 25.85 34.09
CA GLU A 212 -6.45 26.09 35.48
C GLU A 212 -7.05 27.49 35.68
N GLN A 213 -6.52 28.51 35.01
CA GLN A 213 -7.13 29.85 34.98
C GLN A 213 -8.53 29.83 34.37
N VAL A 214 -8.75 29.09 33.27
CA VAL A 214 -10.08 28.95 32.65
C VAL A 214 -11.04 28.16 33.55
N LYS A 215 -10.56 27.16 34.31
CA LYS A 215 -11.38 26.41 35.28
C LYS A 215 -11.75 27.22 36.52
N GLN A 216 -10.88 28.16 36.93
CA GLN A 216 -11.11 29.05 38.06
C GLN A 216 -11.97 30.27 37.70
N GLN A 217 -12.21 30.55 36.41
CA GLN A 217 -13.23 31.51 36.04
C GLN A 217 -14.59 31.01 36.57
N PRO A 218 -15.35 31.84 37.31
CA PRO A 218 -16.61 31.41 37.86
C PRO A 218 -17.51 31.02 36.68
N LYS A 219 -18.00 29.77 36.69
CA LYS A 219 -19.12 29.38 35.82
C LYS A 219 -20.25 30.38 36.11
N GLN A 220 -20.47 31.33 35.20
CA GLN A 220 -21.63 32.21 35.27
C GLN A 220 -22.85 31.31 35.09
N ASN A 221 -23.52 30.99 36.20
CA ASN A 221 -24.78 30.27 36.18
C ASN A 221 -25.85 31.21 35.61
N VAL A 222 -26.06 31.15 34.30
CA VAL A 222 -27.15 31.86 33.64
C VAL A 222 -28.44 31.07 33.90
N HIS A 223 -29.36 31.66 34.65
CA HIS A 223 -30.67 31.10 34.90
C HIS A 223 -31.69 31.69 33.92
N VAL A 224 -32.32 30.85 33.12
CA VAL A 224 -33.36 31.28 32.16
C VAL A 224 -34.73 30.99 32.73
N PHE A 225 -35.55 32.03 32.90
CA PHE A 225 -36.96 31.92 33.30
C PHE A 225 -37.85 32.17 32.08
N ILE A 226 -38.80 31.27 31.83
CA ILE A 226 -39.76 31.38 30.72
C ILE A 226 -41.12 31.76 31.31
N VAL A 227 -41.69 32.88 30.87
CA VAL A 227 -43.00 33.37 31.30
C VAL A 227 -43.95 33.35 30.10
N ASN A 228 -45.05 32.61 30.21
CA ASN A 228 -45.93 32.32 29.07
C ASN A 228 -47.07 33.34 28.85
N ASN A 229 -47.23 34.33 29.74
CA ASN A 229 -48.34 35.28 29.71
C ASN A 229 -47.81 36.72 29.70
N ASP A 230 -48.32 37.55 28.79
CA ASP A 230 -47.87 38.93 28.60
C ASP A 230 -48.03 39.82 29.84
N LYS A 231 -49.10 39.59 30.63
CA LYS A 231 -49.32 40.34 31.88
C LYS A 231 -48.24 39.99 32.91
N ASP A 232 -47.92 38.72 33.04
CA ASP A 232 -46.94 38.21 33.99
C ASP A 232 -45.51 38.52 33.52
N ALA A 233 -45.25 38.59 32.21
CA ALA A 233 -43.99 39.03 31.65
C ALA A 233 -43.71 40.51 31.98
N ARG A 234 -44.71 41.38 31.88
CA ARG A 234 -44.59 42.79 32.30
C ARG A 234 -44.36 42.93 33.79
N LEU A 235 -45.06 42.16 34.60
CA LEU A 235 -44.88 42.16 36.05
C LEU A 235 -43.48 41.67 36.44
N THR A 236 -43.02 40.59 35.80
CA THR A 236 -41.67 40.04 36.02
C THR A 236 -40.60 41.03 35.61
N LYS A 237 -40.76 41.71 34.47
CA LYS A 237 -39.85 42.78 34.03
C LYS A 237 -39.77 43.91 35.06
N LEU A 238 -40.92 44.39 35.52
CA LEU A 238 -41.00 45.47 36.50
C LEU A 238 -40.33 45.08 37.83
N LEU A 239 -40.53 43.84 38.28
CA LEU A 239 -39.91 43.31 39.49
C LEU A 239 -38.38 43.19 39.34
N LEU A 240 -37.89 42.72 38.20
CA LEU A 240 -36.45 42.61 37.96
C LEU A 240 -35.77 43.99 37.90
N GLU A 241 -36.40 44.98 37.26
CA GLU A 241 -35.90 46.36 37.20
C GLU A 241 -35.91 47.02 38.60
N GLN A 242 -36.97 46.85 39.38
CA GLN A 242 -37.06 47.39 40.75
C GLN A 242 -36.01 46.82 41.69
N ASN A 243 -35.58 45.57 41.47
CA ASN A 243 -34.54 44.92 42.25
C ASN A 243 -33.13 45.09 41.66
N ASN A 244 -32.96 45.96 40.65
CA ASN A 244 -31.68 46.20 39.96
C ASN A 244 -30.99 44.93 39.43
N ILE A 245 -31.78 43.96 38.95
CA ILE A 245 -31.25 42.73 38.36
C ILE A 245 -31.07 42.95 36.85
N GLU A 246 -29.88 42.68 36.32
CA GLU A 246 -29.63 42.73 34.88
C GLU A 246 -30.29 41.52 34.19
N PHE A 247 -31.15 41.77 33.20
CA PHE A 247 -31.81 40.74 32.41
C PHE A 247 -31.89 41.11 30.93
N THR A 248 -31.94 40.09 30.08
CA THR A 248 -32.27 40.20 28.64
C THR A 248 -33.67 39.66 28.41
N HIS A 249 -34.50 40.39 27.65
CA HIS A 249 -35.87 40.00 27.31
C HIS A 249 -36.03 39.90 25.80
N GLU A 250 -36.15 38.67 25.30
CA GLU A 250 -36.44 38.36 23.90
C GLU A 250 -37.87 37.81 23.77
N ILE A 251 -38.67 38.39 22.87
CA ILE A 251 -40.00 37.88 22.55
C ILE A 251 -39.83 36.92 21.37
N LYS A 252 -40.21 35.65 21.57
CA LYS A 252 -40.26 34.63 20.49
C LYS A 252 -41.61 34.60 19.81
#